data_AF-A0A0L8FYM6-F1
#
_entry.id   AF-A0A0L8FYM6-F1
#
_cell.length_a   1.000
_cell.length_b   1.000
_cell.length_c   1.000
_cell.angle_alpha   90.00
_cell.angle_beta   90.00
_cell.angle_gamma   90.00
#
_symmetry.space_group_name_H-M   'P 1'
#
loop_
_entity.id
_entity.type
_entity.pdbx_description
1 polymer ?
#
loop_
_entity_poly.entity_id
_entity_poly.type
_entity_poly.pdbx_seq_one_letter_code
_entity_poly.pdbx_strand_id
1 'polypeptide(L)'
;MKQLVRPFQNAGSKMCFDDIQQFVSHEISHSKQNTSSLHLSVAVLEELSKVFNPDIKHLLTDNAKSQHKWASRDYRSGHVLRKLFPWTNSLLKNIEIGVEKLLVIDGVTRPWYKMDILEIFDLGPIMYLQSCSEKEVKFYPINSCSNRCSPLPSIKLQASDIVIWQSALWEPEFHPVAGSKELSLAVLAAAN
;
A
#
# COMPACT_ATOMS: atom_id res chain seq x y z
N MET A 1 0.72 -30.26 17.44
CA MET A 1 1.86 -29.40 17.05
C MET A 1 1.33 -27.98 16.87
N LYS A 2 1.56 -27.07 17.83
CA LYS A 2 1.10 -25.67 17.76
C LYS A 2 2.13 -24.89 16.94
N GLN A 3 1.86 -24.66 15.67
CA GLN A 3 2.57 -23.63 14.91
C GLN A 3 2.03 -22.29 15.42
N LEU A 4 2.79 -21.68 16.33
CA LEU A 4 2.66 -20.27 16.64
C LEU A 4 2.90 -19.50 15.34
N VAL A 5 1.82 -18.97 14.75
CA VAL A 5 1.91 -17.91 13.75
C VAL A 5 2.73 -16.81 14.40
N ARG A 6 3.98 -16.64 13.93
CA ARG A 6 4.86 -15.62 14.48
C ARG A 6 4.13 -14.28 14.33
N PRO A 7 4.06 -13.44 15.38
CA PRO A 7 3.69 -12.05 15.15
C PRO A 7 4.70 -11.54 14.12
N PHE A 8 4.24 -11.07 12.96
CA PHE A 8 5.09 -10.51 11.91
C PHE A 8 5.83 -9.30 12.50
N GLN A 9 6.99 -9.57 13.09
CA GLN A 9 7.83 -8.61 13.79
C GLN A 9 8.89 -7.96 12.88
N ASN A 10 8.71 -8.02 11.56
CA ASN A 10 9.67 -7.42 10.64
C ASN A 10 9.00 -6.27 9.89
N ALA A 11 9.20 -5.05 10.39
CA ALA A 11 9.14 -3.88 9.53
C ALA A 11 10.06 -4.09 8.32
N GLY A 12 9.55 -3.86 7.11
CA GLY A 12 10.31 -4.08 5.87
C GLY A 12 10.36 -5.54 5.38
N SER A 13 9.43 -6.41 5.77
CA SER A 13 9.23 -7.68 5.06
C SER A 13 8.26 -7.54 3.90
N LYS A 14 8.61 -8.08 2.72
CA LYS A 14 7.72 -8.25 1.56
C LYS A 14 6.39 -8.85 2.02
N MET A 15 5.28 -8.16 1.78
CA MET A 15 3.92 -8.60 2.09
C MET A 15 3.11 -8.62 0.79
N CYS A 16 2.75 -9.80 0.33
CA CYS A 16 1.95 -10.01 -0.86
C CYS A 16 0.48 -10.28 -0.53
N PHE A 17 -0.33 -10.40 -1.59
CA PHE A 17 -1.77 -10.63 -1.48
C PHE A 17 -2.12 -11.80 -0.54
N ASP A 18 -1.45 -12.94 -0.73
CA ASP A 18 -1.71 -14.16 0.04
C ASP A 18 -1.29 -14.03 1.51
N ASP A 19 -0.20 -13.32 1.78
CA ASP A 19 0.27 -13.07 3.15
C ASP A 19 -0.77 -12.24 3.94
N ILE A 20 -1.30 -11.19 3.30
CA ILE A 20 -2.31 -10.33 3.92
C ILE A 20 -3.64 -11.08 4.07
N GLN A 21 -4.03 -11.88 3.08
CA GLN A 21 -5.23 -12.72 3.17
C GLN A 21 -5.16 -13.68 4.35
N GLN A 22 -4.02 -14.36 4.53
CA GLN A 22 -3.80 -15.27 5.65
C GLN A 22 -3.83 -14.52 6.98
N PHE A 23 -3.16 -13.37 7.06
CA PHE A 23 -3.16 -12.52 8.25
C PHE A 23 -4.58 -12.09 8.65
N VAL A 24 -5.36 -11.56 7.70
CA VAL A 24 -6.72 -11.06 7.97
C VAL A 24 -7.62 -12.21 8.43
N SER A 25 -7.54 -13.37 7.77
CA SER A 25 -8.31 -14.56 8.14
C SER A 25 -7.97 -15.05 9.55
N HIS A 26 -6.67 -15.05 9.89
CA HIS A 26 -6.17 -15.40 11.21
C HIS A 26 -6.70 -14.46 12.30
N GLU A 27 -6.57 -13.14 12.10
CA GLU A 27 -6.98 -12.15 13.09
C GLU A 27 -8.51 -12.12 13.31
N ILE A 28 -9.31 -12.33 12.24
CA ILE A 28 -10.77 -12.44 12.36
C ILE A 28 -11.15 -13.68 13.19
N SER A 29 -10.54 -14.84 12.91
CA SER A 29 -10.84 -16.08 13.63
C SER A 29 -10.43 -16.02 15.10
N HIS A 30 -9.28 -15.42 15.41
CA HIS A 30 -8.79 -15.24 16.78
C HIS A 30 -9.64 -14.24 17.57
N SER A 31 -10.06 -13.14 16.95
CA SER A 31 -10.90 -12.13 17.61
C SER A 31 -12.28 -12.66 17.99
N LYS A 32 -12.81 -13.65 17.26
CA LYS A 32 -14.07 -14.33 17.60
C LYS A 32 -13.95 -15.26 18.81
N GLN A 33 -12.74 -15.70 19.14
CA GLN A 33 -12.48 -16.64 20.24
C GLN A 33 -12.03 -15.96 21.54
N ASN A 34 -11.42 -14.76 21.45
CA ASN A 34 -10.92 -14.01 22.61
C ASN A 34 -11.45 -12.57 22.64
N THR A 35 -12.28 -12.24 23.63
CA THR A 35 -12.80 -10.87 23.85
C THR A 35 -11.75 -9.86 24.34
N SER A 36 -10.57 -10.32 24.75
CA SER A 36 -9.48 -9.47 25.27
C SER A 36 -8.47 -9.01 24.20
N SER A 37 -8.51 -9.55 22.97
CA SER A 37 -7.51 -9.27 21.92
C SER A 37 -7.89 -8.12 20.97
N LEU A 38 -8.68 -7.15 21.43
CA LEU A 38 -9.15 -5.97 20.67
C LEU A 38 -8.03 -4.96 20.34
N HIS A 39 -6.90 -5.46 19.84
CA HIS A 39 -5.80 -4.65 19.35
C HIS A 39 -6.00 -4.18 17.91
N LEU A 40 -6.98 -4.73 17.18
CA LEU A 40 -7.38 -4.32 15.82
C LEU A 40 -8.91 -4.32 15.71
N SER A 41 -9.46 -3.44 14.88
CA SER A 41 -10.91 -3.37 14.66
C SER A 41 -11.37 -4.53 13.79
N VAL A 42 -12.21 -5.42 14.33
CA VAL A 42 -12.76 -6.57 13.59
C VAL A 42 -13.52 -6.12 12.34
N ALA A 43 -14.29 -5.03 12.42
CA ALA A 43 -15.01 -4.48 11.28
C ALA A 43 -14.08 -4.11 10.11
N VAL A 44 -12.93 -3.47 10.41
CA VAL A 44 -11.93 -3.14 9.39
C VAL A 44 -11.29 -4.40 8.80
N LEU A 45 -11.01 -5.41 9.63
CA LEU A 45 -10.48 -6.68 9.14
C LEU A 45 -11.49 -7.39 8.22
N GLU A 46 -12.78 -7.35 8.54
CA GLU A 46 -13.86 -7.88 7.70
C GLU A 46 -14.04 -7.11 6.39
N GLU A 47 -13.71 -5.82 6.35
CA GLU A 47 -13.64 -5.06 5.10
C GLU A 47 -12.42 -5.45 4.27
N LEU A 48 -11.24 -5.55 4.89
CA LEU A 48 -10.03 -5.98 4.20
C LEU A 48 -10.14 -7.41 3.68
N SER A 49 -10.85 -8.31 4.35
CA SER A 49 -11.06 -9.68 3.85
C SER A 49 -11.82 -9.69 2.51
N LYS A 50 -12.68 -8.70 2.25
CA LYS A 50 -13.36 -8.52 0.97
C LYS A 50 -12.40 -8.03 -0.12
N VAL A 51 -11.44 -7.19 0.25
CA VAL A 51 -10.37 -6.71 -0.66
C VAL A 51 -9.43 -7.87 -1.02
N PHE A 52 -9.05 -8.68 -0.03
CA PHE A 52 -8.14 -9.82 -0.18
C PHE A 52 -8.87 -11.16 -0.42
N ASN A 53 -9.97 -11.13 -1.16
CA ASN A 53 -10.74 -12.33 -1.52
C ASN A 53 -10.10 -13.05 -2.73
N PRO A 54 -10.07 -14.39 -2.77
CA PRO A 54 -9.66 -15.17 -3.95
C PRO A 54 -10.30 -14.74 -5.28
N ASP A 55 -11.57 -14.35 -5.29
CA ASP A 55 -12.28 -13.88 -6.49
C ASP A 55 -11.66 -12.58 -7.03
N ILE A 56 -11.28 -11.67 -6.12
CA ILE A 56 -10.56 -10.43 -6.47
C ILE A 56 -9.17 -10.76 -6.99
N LYS A 57 -8.46 -11.72 -6.36
CA LYS A 57 -7.15 -12.17 -6.85
C LYS A 57 -7.25 -12.72 -8.28
N HIS A 58 -8.25 -13.56 -8.54
CA HIS A 58 -8.49 -14.14 -9.86
C HIS A 58 -8.80 -13.04 -10.88
N LEU A 59 -9.68 -12.11 -10.54
CA LEU A 59 -9.99 -10.95 -11.39
C LEU A 59 -8.74 -10.10 -11.70
N LEU A 60 -7.91 -9.81 -10.71
CA LEU A 60 -6.67 -9.02 -10.90
C LEU A 60 -5.60 -9.77 -11.70
N THR A 61 -5.61 -11.11 -11.65
CA THR A 61 -4.67 -11.97 -12.39
C THR A 61 -5.11 -12.12 -13.84
N ASP A 62 -6.39 -12.37 -14.07
CA ASP A 62 -6.96 -12.63 -15.41
C ASP A 62 -7.22 -11.35 -16.19
N ASN A 63 -7.73 -10.33 -15.52
CA ASN A 63 -7.92 -9.00 -16.08
C ASN A 63 -6.77 -8.12 -15.61
N ALA A 64 -5.62 -8.34 -16.19
CA ALA A 64 -4.38 -7.73 -15.76
C ALA A 64 -4.32 -6.20 -15.89
N LYS A 65 -5.30 -5.56 -16.57
CA LYS A 65 -5.45 -4.08 -16.58
C LYS A 65 -6.15 -3.53 -15.33
N SER A 66 -6.77 -4.38 -14.53
CA SER A 66 -7.54 -3.96 -13.36
C SER A 66 -6.65 -3.48 -12.22
N GLN A 67 -7.24 -2.63 -11.37
CA GLN A 67 -6.65 -2.14 -10.13
C GLN A 67 -7.74 -2.11 -9.09
N HIS A 68 -7.37 -2.45 -7.88
CA HIS A 68 -8.21 -2.30 -6.71
C HIS A 68 -7.58 -1.26 -5.77
N LYS A 69 -8.41 -0.33 -5.31
CA LYS A 69 -8.01 0.72 -4.37
C LYS A 69 -8.87 0.60 -3.11
N TRP A 70 -8.24 0.66 -1.94
CA TRP A 70 -8.95 0.71 -0.66
C TRP A 70 -8.38 1.85 0.18
N ALA A 71 -9.22 2.83 0.52
CA ALA A 71 -8.82 4.01 1.27
C ALA A 71 -9.22 3.88 2.73
N SER A 72 -8.24 3.97 3.61
CA SER A 72 -8.41 4.19 5.04
C SER A 72 -8.72 5.67 5.26
N ARG A 73 -9.84 5.98 5.91
CA ARG A 73 -10.23 7.36 6.27
C ARG A 73 -10.43 7.57 7.76
N ASP A 74 -10.21 6.54 8.58
CA ASP A 74 -10.36 6.63 10.03
C ASP A 74 -9.14 6.06 10.76
N TYR A 75 -9.01 6.42 12.05
CA TYR A 75 -7.86 6.00 12.85
C TYR A 75 -7.74 4.46 12.95
N ARG A 76 -8.87 3.75 12.94
CA ARG A 76 -8.91 2.29 13.11
C ARG A 76 -8.34 1.59 11.89
N SER A 77 -8.77 2.00 10.71
CA SER A 77 -8.27 1.55 9.41
C SER A 77 -6.79 1.91 9.23
N GLY A 78 -6.41 3.13 9.60
CA GLY A 78 -5.02 3.58 9.55
C GLY A 78 -4.10 2.79 10.49
N HIS A 79 -4.61 2.40 11.66
CA HIS A 79 -3.89 1.56 12.63
C HIS A 79 -3.74 0.11 12.14
N VAL A 80 -4.77 -0.48 11.52
CA VAL A 80 -4.67 -1.81 10.91
C VAL A 80 -3.60 -1.82 9.81
N LEU A 81 -3.62 -0.85 8.89
CA LEU A 81 -2.61 -0.75 7.84
C LEU A 81 -1.21 -0.52 8.42
N ARG A 82 -1.05 0.26 9.50
CA ARG A 82 0.26 0.43 10.15
C ARG A 82 0.83 -0.88 10.70
N LYS A 83 -0.03 -1.79 11.19
CA LYS A 83 0.42 -3.11 11.65
C LYS A 83 0.75 -4.06 10.51
N LEU A 84 -0.03 -4.02 9.43
CA LEU A 84 0.22 -4.80 8.22
C LEU A 84 1.49 -4.37 7.49
N PHE A 85 1.77 -3.07 7.51
CA PHE A 85 2.89 -2.44 6.83
C PHE A 85 3.63 -1.56 7.84
N PRO A 86 4.47 -2.14 8.72
CA PRO A 86 5.21 -1.36 9.70
C PRO A 86 6.39 -0.64 9.05
N TRP A 87 6.59 0.62 9.43
CA TRP A 87 7.64 1.50 8.93
C TRP A 87 8.56 1.83 10.12
N THR A 88 9.86 1.62 10.01
CA THR A 88 10.81 1.81 11.13
C THR A 88 11.49 3.18 11.16
N ASN A 89 11.18 4.06 10.21
CA ASN A 89 11.91 5.31 10.08
C ASN A 89 11.30 6.43 10.93
N SER A 90 12.06 6.90 11.93
CA SER A 90 11.68 8.00 12.81
C SER A 90 11.38 9.31 12.08
N LEU A 91 11.97 9.53 10.90
CA LEU A 91 11.71 10.70 10.04
C LEU A 91 10.29 10.69 9.46
N LEU A 92 9.62 9.54 9.46
CA LEU A 92 8.30 9.34 8.84
C LEU A 92 7.18 9.31 9.85
N LYS A 93 7.45 9.52 11.15
CA LYS A 93 6.45 9.45 12.22
C LYS A 93 5.21 10.31 11.95
N ASN A 94 5.39 11.53 11.41
CA ASN A 94 4.25 12.42 11.13
C ASN A 94 3.37 11.88 9.99
N ILE A 95 3.97 11.30 8.95
CA ILE A 95 3.25 10.66 7.83
C ILE A 95 2.63 9.33 8.31
N GLU A 96 3.31 8.60 9.18
CA GLU A 96 2.86 7.33 9.75
C GLU A 96 1.60 7.50 10.62
N ILE A 97 1.53 8.62 11.36
CA ILE A 97 0.38 9.02 12.18
C ILE A 97 -0.82 9.40 11.32
N GLY A 98 -0.59 9.81 10.06
CA GLY A 98 -1.63 10.14 9.09
C GLY A 98 -2.76 9.11 9.07
N VAL A 99 -3.99 9.61 9.19
CA VAL A 99 -5.21 8.79 9.23
C VAL A 99 -5.51 8.22 7.85
N GLU A 100 -5.27 9.03 6.83
CA GLU A 100 -5.52 8.69 5.45
C GLU A 100 -4.39 7.84 4.89
N LYS A 101 -4.76 6.66 4.39
CA LYS A 101 -3.85 5.74 3.72
C LYS A 101 -4.57 5.10 2.56
N LEU A 102 -3.85 4.83 1.47
CA LEU A 102 -4.39 4.17 0.30
C LEU A 102 -3.66 2.87 0.05
N LEU A 103 -4.37 1.76 0.12
CA LEU A 103 -3.90 0.48 -0.36
C LEU A 103 -4.23 0.36 -1.85
N VAL A 104 -3.23 0.01 -2.65
CA VAL A 104 -3.37 -0.18 -4.10
C VAL A 104 -2.88 -1.57 -4.47
N ILE A 105 -3.71 -2.30 -5.21
CA ILE A 105 -3.39 -3.61 -5.76
C ILE A 105 -3.55 -3.54 -7.27
N ASP A 106 -2.46 -3.69 -8.00
CA ASP A 106 -2.47 -3.71 -9.46
C ASP A 106 -2.40 -5.14 -9.99
N GLY A 107 -3.14 -5.38 -11.07
CA GLY A 107 -2.97 -6.58 -11.89
C GLY A 107 -1.56 -6.71 -12.44
N VAL A 108 -1.17 -7.95 -12.75
CA VAL A 108 0.21 -8.35 -13.10
C VAL A 108 0.80 -7.55 -14.27
N THR A 109 -0.03 -7.18 -15.25
CA THR A 109 0.40 -6.48 -16.47
C THR A 109 -0.30 -5.14 -16.65
N ARG A 110 -0.71 -4.52 -15.53
CA ARG A 110 -1.41 -3.23 -15.58
C ARG A 110 -0.56 -2.21 -16.34
N PRO A 111 -1.11 -1.54 -17.37
CA PRO A 111 -0.41 -0.48 -18.08
C PRO A 111 -0.01 0.65 -17.13
N TRP A 112 0.86 1.54 -17.60
CA TRP A 112 1.24 2.69 -16.81
C TRP A 112 0.02 3.56 -16.47
N TYR A 113 0.08 4.22 -15.31
CA TYR A 113 -0.97 5.12 -14.88
C TYR A 113 -0.41 6.25 -14.01
N LYS A 114 -1.08 7.40 -14.04
CA LYS A 114 -0.96 8.45 -13.02
C LYS A 114 -1.92 8.13 -11.89
N MET A 115 -1.48 8.35 -10.66
CA MET A 115 -2.36 8.21 -9.51
C MET A 115 -2.93 9.58 -9.15
N ASP A 116 -4.26 9.67 -9.10
CA ASP A 116 -4.99 10.87 -8.66
C ASP A 116 -4.87 11.04 -7.14
N ILE A 117 -3.66 11.38 -6.68
CA ILE A 117 -3.29 11.47 -5.27
C ILE A 117 -4.08 12.58 -4.56
N LEU A 118 -4.37 13.68 -5.27
CA LEU A 118 -5.07 14.85 -4.73
C LEU A 118 -6.56 14.62 -4.47
N GLU A 119 -7.15 13.53 -4.99
CA GLU A 119 -8.52 13.14 -4.60
C GLU A 119 -8.58 12.53 -3.20
N ILE A 120 -7.43 12.13 -2.66
CA ILE A 120 -7.32 11.31 -1.45
C ILE A 120 -6.48 12.00 -0.37
N PHE A 121 -5.50 12.81 -0.77
CA PHE A 121 -4.55 13.45 0.13
C PHE A 121 -4.46 14.94 -0.16
N ASP A 122 -4.28 15.73 0.90
CA ASP A 122 -3.94 17.15 0.78
C ASP A 122 -2.54 17.37 0.17
N LEU A 123 -2.26 18.63 -0.19
CA LEU A 123 -0.96 19.03 -0.70
C LEU A 123 0.11 18.88 0.39
N GLY A 124 0.92 17.84 0.29
CA GLY A 124 1.96 17.53 1.27
C GLY A 124 2.90 16.39 0.83
N PRO A 125 3.83 15.99 1.70
CA PRO A 125 4.72 14.87 1.44
C PRO A 125 3.90 13.58 1.36
N ILE A 126 4.00 12.89 0.23
CA ILE A 126 3.41 11.57 0.01
C ILE A 126 4.50 10.53 0.15
N MET A 127 4.17 9.47 0.85
CA MET A 127 5.01 8.31 1.04
C MET A 127 4.35 7.12 0.36
N TYR A 128 5.10 6.39 -0.45
CA TYR A 128 4.68 5.17 -1.13
C TYR A 128 5.62 4.03 -0.74
N LEU A 129 5.05 2.97 -0.17
CA LEU A 129 5.74 1.71 0.12
C LEU A 129 5.34 0.68 -0.92
N GLN A 130 6.31 0.18 -1.68
CA GLN A 130 6.11 -0.98 -2.53
C GLN A 130 6.20 -2.23 -1.67
N SER A 131 5.11 -2.98 -1.51
CA SER A 131 5.07 -4.14 -0.61
C SER A 131 5.34 -5.47 -1.29
N CYS A 132 4.88 -5.64 -2.53
CA CYS A 132 5.02 -6.87 -3.32
C CYS A 132 5.15 -6.54 -4.80
N SER A 133 5.89 -7.37 -5.56
CA SER A 133 6.35 -7.10 -6.92
C SER A 133 7.28 -5.90 -7.06
N GLU A 134 7.96 -5.83 -8.20
CA GLU A 134 8.70 -4.65 -8.62
C GLU A 134 7.77 -3.65 -9.30
N LYS A 135 8.16 -2.38 -9.28
CA LYS A 135 7.46 -1.29 -9.96
C LYS A 135 8.44 -0.24 -10.42
N GLU A 136 8.21 0.37 -11.57
CA GLU A 136 9.00 1.51 -12.03
C GLU A 136 8.18 2.80 -11.81
N VAL A 137 8.81 3.85 -11.29
CA VAL A 137 8.16 5.14 -11.02
C VAL A 137 8.96 6.26 -11.66
N LYS A 138 8.26 7.13 -12.39
CA LYS A 138 8.81 8.33 -13.00
C LYS A 138 8.15 9.55 -12.39
N PHE A 139 8.94 10.55 -12.02
CA PHE A 139 8.43 11.78 -11.43
C PHE A 139 8.53 12.92 -12.42
N TYR A 140 7.39 13.51 -12.74
CA TYR A 140 7.30 14.67 -13.61
C TYR A 140 7.00 15.91 -12.79
N PRO A 141 7.58 17.07 -13.14
CA PRO A 141 7.25 18.31 -12.46
C PRO A 141 5.81 18.69 -12.75
N ILE A 142 5.07 19.11 -11.72
CA ILE A 142 3.74 19.70 -11.93
C ILE A 142 3.89 21.05 -12.66
N ASN A 143 2.84 21.48 -13.37
CA ASN A 143 2.87 22.67 -14.25
C ASN A 143 3.42 23.94 -13.59
N SER A 144 3.27 24.10 -12.27
CA SER A 144 3.79 25.25 -11.52
C SER A 144 5.32 25.22 -11.33
N CYS A 145 5.98 24.07 -11.46
CA CYS A 145 7.45 23.94 -11.43
C CYS A 145 8.08 23.58 -12.79
N SER A 146 7.30 23.39 -13.86
CA SER A 146 7.82 22.90 -15.16
C SER A 146 8.97 23.74 -15.74
N ASN A 147 9.00 25.05 -15.47
CA ASN A 147 10.05 25.96 -15.92
C ASN A 147 11.35 25.91 -15.07
N ARG A 148 11.35 25.18 -13.95
CA ARG A 148 12.48 25.12 -12.99
C ARG A 148 12.89 23.69 -12.62
N CYS A 149 11.96 22.76 -12.71
CA CYS A 149 12.13 21.35 -12.41
C CYS A 149 12.22 20.57 -13.73
N SER A 150 13.12 19.58 -13.82
CA SER A 150 13.16 18.60 -14.90
C SER A 150 12.66 17.25 -14.40
N PRO A 151 12.09 16.38 -15.26
CA PRO A 151 11.72 15.03 -14.85
C PRO A 151 12.88 14.31 -14.16
N LEU A 152 12.59 13.62 -13.06
CA LEU A 152 13.62 12.85 -12.36
C LEU A 152 13.94 11.56 -13.14
N PRO A 153 15.15 11.00 -12.96
CA PRO A 153 15.45 9.67 -13.46
C PRO A 153 14.42 8.65 -12.99
N SER A 154 14.15 7.66 -13.83
CA SER A 154 13.25 6.58 -13.47
C SER A 154 13.80 5.77 -12.30
N ILE A 155 12.94 5.44 -11.34
CA ILE A 155 13.28 4.70 -10.14
C ILE A 155 12.60 3.33 -10.19
N LYS A 156 13.38 2.26 -10.09
CA LYS A 156 12.86 0.90 -9.96
C LYS A 156 12.72 0.56 -8.47
N LEU A 157 11.48 0.44 -8.00
CA LEU A 157 11.13 0.05 -6.64
C LEU A 157 11.05 -1.48 -6.53
N GLN A 158 11.76 -2.02 -5.56
CA GLN A 158 11.69 -3.39 -5.07
C GLN A 158 10.66 -3.52 -3.94
N ALA A 159 10.31 -4.75 -3.58
CA ALA A 159 9.52 -4.98 -2.37
C ALA A 159 10.26 -4.44 -1.14
N SER A 160 9.53 -3.71 -0.30
CA SER A 160 9.98 -2.94 0.87
C SER A 160 10.66 -1.60 0.58
N ASP A 161 10.83 -1.22 -0.68
CA ASP A 161 11.31 0.12 -1.01
C ASP A 161 10.26 1.19 -0.69
N ILE A 162 10.74 2.32 -0.18
CA ILE A 162 9.93 3.49 0.14
C ILE A 162 10.40 4.65 -0.74
N VAL A 163 9.46 5.30 -1.41
CA VAL A 163 9.70 6.58 -2.08
C VAL A 163 8.84 7.66 -1.45
N ILE A 164 9.44 8.84 -1.26
CA ILE A 164 8.78 10.00 -0.67
C ILE A 164 8.96 11.17 -1.62
N TRP A 165 7.88 11.88 -1.91
CA TRP A 165 7.92 13.07 -2.76
C TRP A 165 6.93 14.12 -2.25
N GLN A 166 7.13 15.35 -2.69
CA GLN A 166 6.21 16.44 -2.43
C GLN A 166 5.17 16.51 -3.56
N SER A 167 3.89 16.27 -3.26
CA SER A 167 2.81 16.29 -4.28
C SER A 167 2.62 17.67 -4.91
N ALA A 168 3.00 18.74 -4.19
CA ALA A 168 3.01 20.11 -4.70
C ALA A 168 4.15 20.41 -5.70
N LEU A 169 5.03 19.45 -6.00
CA LEU A 169 6.14 19.64 -6.94
C LEU A 169 6.20 18.53 -8.00
N TRP A 170 5.83 17.30 -7.63
CA TRP A 170 6.03 16.13 -8.47
C TRP A 170 4.76 15.30 -8.62
N GLU A 171 4.48 14.88 -9.86
CA GLU A 171 3.44 13.94 -10.24
C GLU A 171 4.08 12.60 -10.63
N PRO A 172 3.76 11.49 -9.93
CA PRO A 172 4.30 10.19 -10.26
C PRO A 172 3.50 9.47 -11.36
N GLU A 173 4.22 8.91 -12.33
CA GLU A 173 3.73 7.87 -13.24
C GLU A 173 4.26 6.51 -12.80
N PHE A 174 3.35 5.56 -12.63
CA PHE A 174 3.63 4.21 -12.19
C PHE A 174 3.61 3.27 -13.38
N HIS A 175 4.70 2.54 -13.61
CA HIS A 175 4.89 1.63 -14.73
C HIS A 175 5.08 0.18 -14.26
N PRO A 176 4.50 -0.81 -14.97
CA PRO A 176 4.80 -2.21 -14.71
C PRO A 176 6.25 -2.52 -15.11
N VAL A 177 6.89 -3.41 -14.37
CA VAL A 177 8.17 -4.01 -14.80
C VAL A 177 7.89 -5.22 -15.67
N ALA A 178 8.53 -5.28 -16.84
CA ALA A 178 8.37 -6.38 -17.78
C ALA A 178 8.70 -7.73 -17.13
N GLY A 179 7.82 -8.71 -17.32
CA GLY A 179 8.02 -10.07 -16.79
C GLY A 179 7.59 -10.26 -15.34
N SER A 180 6.99 -9.26 -14.67
CA SER A 180 6.33 -9.47 -13.38
C SER A 180 5.26 -10.56 -13.50
N LYS A 181 5.19 -11.45 -12.51
CA LYS A 181 4.20 -12.53 -12.41
C LYS A 181 3.32 -12.42 -11.17
N GLU A 182 3.62 -11.44 -10.31
CA GLU A 182 2.93 -11.22 -9.04
C GLU A 182 2.06 -9.96 -9.15
N LEU A 183 0.97 -9.93 -8.38
CA LEU A 183 0.21 -8.71 -8.18
C LEU A 183 1.10 -7.65 -7.51
N SER A 184 1.02 -6.42 -8.00
CA SER A 184 1.73 -5.31 -7.39
C SER A 184 0.91 -4.78 -6.23
N LEU A 185 1.51 -4.67 -5.04
CA LEU A 185 0.83 -4.15 -3.87
C LEU A 185 1.61 -3.00 -3.28
N ALA A 186 0.93 -1.89 -3.01
CA ALA A 186 1.55 -0.72 -2.41
C ALA A 186 0.62 -0.02 -1.44
N VAL A 187 1.24 0.69 -0.50
CA VAL A 187 0.54 1.55 0.47
C VAL A 187 1.05 2.97 0.33
N LEU A 188 0.12 3.89 0.18
CA LEU A 188 0.40 5.31 0.23
C LEU A 188 -0.11 5.91 1.53
N ALA A 189 0.62 6.90 2.02
CA ALA A 189 0.23 7.74 3.15
C ALA A 189 0.71 9.16 2.91
N ALA A 190 -0.02 10.14 3.44
CA ALA A 190 0.37 11.55 3.41
C ALA A 190 0.53 12.08 4.83
N ALA A 191 1.41 13.07 5.00
CA ALA A 191 1.35 13.95 6.17
C ALA A 191 0.33 15.05 5.90
N ASN A 192 -0.60 15.22 6.84
CA ASN A 192 -1.52 16.36 6.90
C ASN A 192 -0.90 17.47 7.74
#